data_AF-A0A7J9XR82-F1
#
_entry.id   AF-A0A7J9XR82-F1
#
_cell.length_a   1.000
_cell.length_b   1.000
_cell.length_c   1.000
_cell.angle_alpha   90.00
_cell.angle_beta   90.00
_cell.angle_gamma   90.00
#
_symmetry.space_group_name_H-M   'P 1'
#
loop_
_entity.id
_entity.type
_entity.pdbx_description
1 polymer ?
#
loop_
_entity_poly.entity_id
_entity_poly.type
_entity_poly.pdbx_seq_one_letter_code
_entity_poly.pdbx_strand_id
1 'polypeptide(L)'
;MTERDTRPAGEGSADSGAESVAPSTTYSRTGDDGSTALGDQSRTGKADLRIVAYGEYEEAGAAIGMVIALGAGLSDEVITMLARLQNDLVDVGADLCAPLEGQPTPALRIDTGYVERLERACDHFDADLPALPAFVVPGGTATAAMLHRARAVVRRAERATQEAHQHHGEHMNSVIGGYLNRLASLLFILARGANAEHGDTLWQPGLSAQLGETELWEMPVPEPVET
;
A
#
# COMPACT_ATOMS: atom_id res chain seq x y z
N MET A 1 -73.02 -4.79 20.32
CA MET A 1 -73.92 -4.05 21.23
C MET A 1 -73.20 -3.97 22.57
N THR A 2 -72.23 -3.06 22.63
CA THR A 2 -72.25 -1.82 23.45
C THR A 2 -72.01 -2.12 24.92
N GLU A 3 -70.88 -1.63 25.42
CA GLU A 3 -70.63 -1.00 26.73
C GLU A 3 -69.10 -1.00 26.95
N ARG A 4 -68.39 0.04 27.38
CA ARG A 4 -68.65 1.44 27.71
C ARG A 4 -67.28 2.13 27.56
N ASP A 5 -67.29 3.31 26.97
CA ASP A 5 -66.16 4.23 26.92
C ASP A 5 -66.06 4.98 28.27
N THR A 6 -64.94 4.84 28.95
CA THR A 6 -64.51 5.72 30.05
C THR A 6 -63.01 5.91 29.93
N ARG A 7 -62.57 7.08 29.46
CA ARG A 7 -61.20 7.57 29.71
C ARG A 7 -61.08 7.99 31.19
N PRO A 8 -59.87 7.89 31.77
CA PRO A 8 -59.10 9.13 31.91
C PRO A 8 -57.58 8.99 31.68
N ALA A 9 -56.93 10.14 31.73
CA ALA A 9 -55.55 10.48 31.36
C ALA A 9 -54.44 9.65 32.04
N GLY A 10 -53.35 9.47 31.28
CA GLY A 10 -52.04 9.05 31.78
C GLY A 10 -50.94 9.72 30.95
N GLU A 11 -50.14 10.56 31.63
CA GLU A 11 -48.86 11.07 31.14
C GLU A 11 -47.89 9.92 30.91
N GLY A 12 -47.04 10.02 29.89
CA GLY A 12 -46.09 8.97 29.55
C GLY A 12 -45.12 9.41 28.45
N SER A 13 -44.08 10.11 28.89
CA SER A 13 -42.77 10.27 28.24
C SER A 13 -42.43 9.20 27.19
N ALA A 14 -42.17 9.64 25.97
CA ALA A 14 -41.22 8.98 25.08
C ALA A 14 -40.37 10.08 24.44
N ASP A 15 -39.43 10.62 25.22
CA ASP A 15 -38.24 11.24 24.68
C ASP A 15 -37.49 10.15 23.91
N SER A 16 -37.73 10.08 22.60
CA SER A 16 -36.99 9.23 21.70
C SER A 16 -35.56 9.75 21.71
N GLY A 17 -34.70 9.11 22.50
CA GLY A 17 -33.26 9.29 22.48
C GLY A 17 -32.73 9.01 21.08
N ALA A 18 -32.78 10.02 20.22
CA ALA A 18 -31.91 10.12 19.08
C ALA A 18 -30.53 10.39 19.68
N GLU A 19 -29.74 9.33 19.85
CA GLU A 19 -28.30 9.46 20.02
C GLU A 19 -27.81 10.39 18.92
N SER A 20 -27.37 11.58 19.32
CA SER A 20 -26.79 12.53 18.40
C SER A 20 -25.49 11.92 17.92
N VAL A 21 -25.50 11.45 16.67
CA VAL A 21 -24.27 11.17 15.94
C VAL A 21 -23.54 12.50 15.87
N ALA A 22 -22.53 12.67 16.72
CA ALA A 22 -21.69 13.85 16.71
C ALA A 22 -21.15 14.03 15.28
N PRO A 23 -21.19 15.24 14.70
CA PRO A 23 -20.66 15.46 13.37
C PRO A 23 -19.20 15.03 13.37
N SER A 24 -18.87 14.01 12.58
CA SER A 24 -17.49 13.55 12.39
C SER A 24 -16.76 14.61 11.56
N THR A 25 -16.35 15.69 12.21
CA THR A 25 -15.50 16.69 11.56
C THR A 25 -14.19 16.00 11.18
N THR A 26 -13.86 16.02 9.88
CA THR A 26 -12.64 15.39 9.35
C THR A 26 -11.35 15.96 9.94
N TYR A 27 -11.40 17.14 10.60
CA TYR A 27 -10.27 17.77 11.29
C TYR A 27 -10.60 18.02 12.77
N SER A 28 -9.65 17.73 13.67
CA SER A 28 -9.82 17.86 15.13
C SER A 28 -8.90 18.88 15.81
N ARG A 29 -7.88 19.40 15.10
CA ARG A 29 -6.76 20.23 15.66
C ARG A 29 -5.94 19.58 16.77
N THR A 30 -6.26 18.34 17.17
CA THR A 30 -5.61 17.64 18.30
C THR A 30 -4.16 17.27 18.03
N GLY A 31 -3.66 17.41 16.79
CA GLY A 31 -2.27 17.13 16.44
C GLY A 31 -1.48 18.37 15.97
N ASP A 32 -1.99 19.58 16.19
CA ASP A 32 -1.33 20.82 15.79
C ASP A 32 -0.05 21.08 16.61
N ASP A 33 0.07 20.46 17.78
CA ASP A 33 1.27 20.48 18.63
C ASP A 33 2.38 19.51 18.17
N GLY A 34 2.17 18.82 17.03
CA GLY A 34 3.11 17.85 16.48
C GLY A 34 2.97 16.43 17.05
N SER A 35 1.97 16.17 17.88
CA SER A 35 1.68 14.82 18.40
C SER A 35 0.46 14.18 17.71
N THR A 36 0.29 12.88 17.90
CA THR A 36 -0.81 12.07 17.35
C THR A 36 -1.07 10.86 18.25
N ALA A 37 -2.15 10.13 18.00
CA ALA A 37 -2.49 8.90 18.70
C ALA A 37 -2.16 7.66 17.87
N LEU A 38 -1.76 6.58 18.53
CA LEU A 38 -1.70 5.22 17.98
C LEU A 38 -3.08 4.55 18.07
N GLY A 39 -3.20 3.33 17.53
CA GLY A 39 -4.44 2.56 17.52
C GLY A 39 -4.99 2.21 18.92
N ASP A 40 -4.11 2.16 19.94
CA ASP A 40 -4.46 1.98 21.35
C ASP A 40 -4.79 3.31 22.08
N GLN A 41 -4.87 4.41 21.33
CA GLN A 41 -5.06 5.79 21.82
C GLN A 41 -3.89 6.38 22.63
N SER A 42 -2.78 5.64 22.80
CA SER A 42 -1.57 6.22 23.38
C SER A 42 -1.02 7.32 22.46
N ARG A 43 -0.45 8.39 23.05
CA ARG A 43 0.07 9.54 22.28
C ARG A 43 1.56 9.42 22.03
N THR A 44 1.96 9.79 20.82
CA THR A 44 3.38 9.94 20.43
C THR A 44 3.57 11.15 19.52
N GLY A 45 4.83 11.49 19.21
CA GLY A 45 5.16 12.53 18.23
C GLY A 45 4.90 12.06 16.80
N LYS A 46 4.55 12.96 15.87
CA LYS A 46 4.35 12.64 14.44
C LYS A 46 5.61 12.14 13.73
N ALA A 47 6.78 12.34 14.34
CA ALA A 47 8.08 11.85 13.85
C ALA A 47 8.51 10.51 14.48
N ASP A 48 7.69 9.89 15.34
CA ASP A 48 7.93 8.55 15.86
C ASP A 48 7.99 7.55 14.70
N LEU A 49 8.96 6.64 14.75
CA LEU A 49 9.26 5.73 13.63
C LEU A 49 8.07 4.83 13.28
N ARG A 50 7.20 4.50 14.24
CA ARG A 50 5.95 3.76 13.97
C ARG A 50 4.99 4.57 13.12
N ILE A 51 4.89 5.88 13.40
CA ILE A 51 4.08 6.83 12.62
C ILE A 51 4.62 6.94 11.20
N VAL A 52 5.95 7.07 11.05
CA VAL A 52 6.59 7.10 9.74
C VAL A 52 6.32 5.81 8.97
N ALA A 53 6.49 4.65 9.61
CA ALA A 53 6.28 3.35 8.98
C ALA A 53 4.85 3.18 8.46
N TYR A 54 3.83 3.53 9.23
CA TYR A 54 2.46 3.44 8.71
C TYR A 54 2.11 4.61 7.78
N GLY A 55 2.71 5.79 7.89
CA GLY A 55 2.50 6.84 6.88
C GLY A 55 2.90 6.40 5.46
N GLU A 56 3.89 5.51 5.35
CA GLU A 56 4.40 5.02 4.07
C GLU A 56 3.47 4.01 3.36
N TYR A 57 2.62 3.26 4.08
CA TYR A 57 1.67 2.35 3.40
C TYR A 57 0.63 3.14 2.60
N GLU A 58 0.23 4.31 3.10
CA GLU A 58 -0.79 5.14 2.44
C GLU A 58 -0.25 5.65 1.10
N GLU A 59 0.99 6.14 1.07
CA GLU A 59 1.64 6.56 -0.18
C GLU A 59 1.84 5.38 -1.14
N ALA A 60 2.20 4.18 -0.62
CA ALA A 60 2.28 2.97 -1.43
C ALA A 60 0.94 2.58 -2.04
N GLY A 61 -0.14 2.62 -1.26
CA GLY A 61 -1.50 2.34 -1.70
C GLY A 61 -1.99 3.36 -2.73
N ALA A 62 -1.67 4.65 -2.54
CA ALA A 62 -1.98 5.70 -3.50
C ALA A 62 -1.19 5.52 -4.82
N ALA A 63 0.08 5.09 -4.75
CA ALA A 63 0.88 4.80 -5.94
C ALA A 63 0.29 3.64 -6.76
N ILE A 64 -0.20 2.58 -6.10
CA ILE A 64 -0.95 1.51 -6.78
C ILE A 64 -2.27 2.03 -7.36
N GLY A 65 -2.96 2.92 -6.63
CA GLY A 65 -4.18 3.56 -7.11
C GLY A 65 -3.98 4.36 -8.40
N MET A 66 -2.84 5.05 -8.54
CA MET A 66 -2.48 5.72 -9.78
C MET A 66 -2.32 4.74 -10.95
N VAL A 67 -1.71 3.58 -10.72
CA VAL A 67 -1.59 2.52 -11.75
C VAL A 67 -2.97 2.06 -12.20
N ILE A 68 -3.90 1.81 -11.27
CA ILE A 68 -5.26 1.39 -11.61
C ILE A 68 -6.01 2.49 -12.38
N ALA A 69 -5.87 3.75 -11.96
CA ALA A 69 -6.63 4.86 -12.54
C ALA A 69 -6.12 5.30 -13.92
N LEU A 70 -4.82 5.18 -14.18
CA LEU A 70 -4.15 5.74 -15.37
C LEU A 70 -3.47 4.69 -16.25
N GLY A 71 -3.33 3.45 -15.78
CA GLY A 71 -2.65 2.38 -16.49
C GLY A 71 -3.45 1.94 -17.72
N ALA A 72 -2.86 2.09 -18.90
CA ALA A 72 -3.39 1.55 -20.13
C ALA A 72 -2.96 0.08 -20.31
N GLY A 73 -3.82 -0.73 -20.93
CA GLY A 73 -3.50 -2.11 -21.31
C GLY A 73 -3.45 -3.12 -20.14
N LEU A 74 -3.89 -2.73 -18.94
CA LEU A 74 -4.01 -3.66 -17.83
C LEU A 74 -5.18 -4.63 -18.08
N SER A 75 -4.95 -5.93 -17.81
CA SER A 75 -6.03 -6.91 -17.79
C SER A 75 -6.91 -6.75 -16.55
N ASP A 76 -8.16 -7.22 -16.62
CA ASP A 76 -9.08 -7.22 -15.48
C ASP A 76 -8.51 -7.99 -14.28
N GLU A 77 -7.73 -9.03 -14.54
CA GLU A 77 -7.04 -9.82 -13.52
C GLU A 77 -5.98 -9.00 -12.78
N VAL A 78 -5.15 -8.25 -13.50
CA VAL A 78 -4.14 -7.37 -12.88
C VAL A 78 -4.81 -6.24 -12.10
N ILE A 79 -5.87 -5.61 -12.65
CA ILE A 79 -6.63 -4.58 -11.94
C ILE A 79 -7.22 -5.14 -10.64
N THR A 80 -7.82 -6.34 -10.70
CA THR A 80 -8.38 -7.02 -9.53
C THR A 80 -7.31 -7.31 -8.49
N MET A 81 -6.13 -7.78 -8.91
CA MET A 81 -5.01 -8.00 -8.02
C MET A 81 -4.55 -6.71 -7.34
N LEU A 82 -4.30 -5.65 -8.12
CA LEU A 82 -3.86 -4.35 -7.58
C LEU A 82 -4.87 -3.76 -6.59
N ALA A 83 -6.17 -3.86 -6.86
CA ALA A 83 -7.22 -3.40 -5.95
C ALA A 83 -7.26 -4.17 -4.62
N ARG A 84 -6.95 -5.48 -4.64
CA ARG A 84 -6.78 -6.28 -3.42
C ARG A 84 -5.54 -5.84 -2.64
N LEU A 85 -4.43 -5.59 -3.32
CA LEU A 85 -3.20 -5.12 -2.69
C LEU A 85 -3.36 -3.75 -2.03
N GLN A 86 -4.22 -2.86 -2.57
CA GLN A 86 -4.58 -1.62 -1.88
C GLN A 86 -5.33 -1.86 -0.57
N ASN A 87 -6.23 -2.86 -0.52
CA ASN A 87 -6.90 -3.24 0.73
C ASN A 87 -5.91 -3.84 1.72
N ASP A 88 -5.07 -4.76 1.28
CA ASP A 88 -4.03 -5.36 2.14
C ASP A 88 -3.07 -4.30 2.70
N LEU A 89 -2.78 -3.20 1.97
CA LEU A 89 -1.98 -2.10 2.50
C LEU A 89 -2.70 -1.30 3.59
N VAL A 90 -4.03 -1.17 3.53
CA VAL A 90 -4.82 -0.61 4.64
C VAL A 90 -4.76 -1.54 5.86
N ASP A 91 -4.81 -2.86 5.65
CA ASP A 91 -4.62 -3.86 6.71
C ASP A 91 -3.22 -3.74 7.35
N VAL A 92 -2.17 -3.59 6.54
CA VAL A 92 -0.80 -3.32 7.01
C VAL A 92 -0.77 -2.07 7.88
N GLY A 93 -1.46 -1.01 7.45
CA GLY A 93 -1.60 0.21 8.22
C GLY A 93 -2.26 0.04 9.56
N ALA A 94 -3.39 -0.67 9.58
CA ALA A 94 -4.11 -0.99 10.81
C ALA A 94 -3.23 -1.79 11.78
N ASP A 95 -2.44 -2.74 11.29
CA ASP A 95 -1.52 -3.52 12.11
C ASP A 95 -0.37 -2.66 12.67
N LEU A 96 0.32 -1.89 11.82
CA LEU A 96 1.43 -1.01 12.23
C LEU A 96 1.00 0.09 13.20
N CYS A 97 -0.22 0.60 13.06
CA CYS A 97 -0.76 1.64 13.93
C CYS A 97 -1.02 1.14 15.35
N ALA A 98 -1.18 -0.18 15.52
CA ALA A 98 -1.79 -0.74 16.71
C ALA A 98 -0.80 -1.66 17.45
N PRO A 99 -0.25 -1.25 18.62
CA PRO A 99 0.73 -2.04 19.36
C PRO A 99 0.30 -3.50 19.61
N LEU A 100 1.25 -4.42 19.69
CA LEU A 100 0.96 -5.85 19.91
C LEU A 100 0.20 -6.14 21.22
N GLU A 101 0.45 -5.35 22.25
CA GLU A 101 -0.20 -5.44 23.56
C GLU A 101 -1.01 -4.17 23.88
N GLY A 102 -1.84 -4.22 24.93
CA GLY A 102 -2.59 -3.03 25.40
C GLY A 102 -3.88 -2.75 24.63
N GLN A 103 -4.26 -3.62 23.70
CA GLN A 103 -5.45 -3.45 22.86
C GLN A 103 -6.72 -3.96 23.58
N PRO A 104 -7.81 -3.18 23.60
CA PRO A 104 -9.07 -3.57 24.26
C PRO A 104 -9.81 -4.71 23.53
N THR A 105 -9.55 -4.90 22.24
CA THR A 105 -10.08 -5.99 21.42
C THR A 105 -8.97 -6.58 20.54
N PRO A 106 -9.09 -7.85 20.09
CA PRO A 106 -8.16 -8.41 19.13
C PRO A 106 -8.06 -7.50 17.89
N ALA A 107 -6.85 -7.03 17.60
CA ALA A 107 -6.60 -6.21 16.43
C ALA A 107 -6.37 -7.07 15.19
N LEU A 108 -6.66 -6.51 14.01
CA LEU A 108 -6.28 -7.08 12.73
C LEU A 108 -4.75 -7.23 12.67
N ARG A 109 -4.28 -8.38 12.18
CA ARG A 109 -2.85 -8.67 12.02
C ARG A 109 -2.56 -9.27 10.66
N ILE A 110 -1.50 -8.80 10.03
CA ILE A 110 -0.90 -9.42 8.85
C ILE A 110 -0.21 -10.71 9.30
N ASP A 111 -0.65 -11.84 8.75
CA ASP A 111 -0.08 -13.15 9.03
C ASP A 111 0.76 -13.68 7.86
N THR A 112 1.38 -14.84 8.05
CA THR A 112 2.18 -15.51 7.01
C THR A 112 1.36 -15.86 5.78
N GLY A 113 0.04 -16.06 5.92
CA GLY A 113 -0.85 -16.33 4.80
C GLY A 113 -0.95 -15.17 3.80
N TYR A 114 -0.79 -13.92 4.22
CA TYR A 114 -0.67 -12.78 3.31
C TYR A 114 0.60 -12.88 2.45
N VAL A 115 1.72 -13.26 3.05
CA VAL A 115 3.00 -13.42 2.35
C VAL A 115 2.91 -14.56 1.33
N GLU A 116 2.37 -15.71 1.73
CA GLU A 116 2.18 -16.86 0.84
C GLU A 116 1.22 -16.56 -0.32
N ARG A 117 0.21 -15.70 -0.12
CA ARG A 117 -0.68 -15.24 -1.21
C ARG A 117 0.09 -14.41 -2.24
N LEU A 118 0.99 -13.52 -1.80
CA LEU A 118 1.85 -12.76 -2.70
C LEU A 118 2.84 -13.64 -3.45
N GLU A 119 3.42 -14.64 -2.80
CA GLU A 119 4.34 -15.58 -3.44
C GLU A 119 3.63 -16.34 -4.57
N ARG A 120 2.41 -16.85 -4.33
CA ARG A 120 1.59 -17.47 -5.38
C ARG A 120 1.23 -16.51 -6.51
N ALA A 121 0.97 -15.24 -6.20
CA ALA A 121 0.73 -14.23 -7.22
C ALA A 121 1.98 -13.96 -8.05
N CYS A 122 3.17 -13.91 -7.43
CA CYS A 122 4.43 -13.80 -8.14
C CYS A 122 4.61 -14.97 -9.10
N ASP A 123 4.47 -16.21 -8.62
CA ASP A 123 4.59 -17.42 -9.46
C ASP A 123 3.62 -17.39 -10.64
N HIS A 124 2.39 -16.93 -10.41
CA HIS A 124 1.36 -16.86 -11.44
C HIS A 124 1.70 -15.85 -12.55
N PHE A 125 2.07 -14.61 -12.19
CA PHE A 125 2.34 -13.58 -13.20
C PHE A 125 3.75 -13.67 -13.82
N ASP A 126 4.68 -14.37 -13.18
CA ASP A 126 6.04 -14.58 -13.71
C ASP A 126 6.11 -15.75 -14.70
N ALA A 127 5.14 -16.67 -14.67
CA ALA A 127 5.14 -17.91 -15.45
C ALA A 127 5.35 -17.72 -16.97
N ASP A 128 4.81 -16.63 -17.52
CA ASP A 128 4.87 -16.32 -18.96
C ASP A 128 5.95 -15.29 -19.32
N LEU A 129 6.75 -14.84 -18.35
CA LEU A 129 7.78 -13.83 -18.61
C LEU A 129 9.08 -14.47 -19.08
N PRO A 130 9.76 -13.89 -20.09
CA PRO A 130 11.07 -14.35 -20.51
C PRO A 130 12.10 -14.16 -19.39
N ALA A 131 13.15 -14.97 -19.39
CA ALA A 131 14.25 -14.81 -18.44
C ALA A 131 15.00 -13.48 -18.69
N LEU A 132 15.39 -12.79 -17.62
CA LEU A 132 16.17 -11.55 -17.71
C LEU A 132 17.67 -11.85 -17.71
N PRO A 133 18.43 -11.48 -18.77
CA PRO A 133 19.88 -11.65 -18.80
C PRO A 133 20.63 -10.52 -18.06
N ALA A 134 19.96 -9.42 -17.71
CA ALA A 134 20.51 -8.27 -17.01
C ALA A 134 19.43 -7.55 -16.18
N PHE A 135 19.83 -6.55 -15.38
CA PHE A 135 18.89 -5.69 -14.68
C PHE A 135 18.06 -4.84 -15.65
N VAL A 136 16.81 -4.58 -15.31
CA VAL A 136 15.91 -3.70 -16.07
C VAL A 136 16.11 -2.25 -15.64
N VAL A 137 16.19 -1.34 -16.61
CA VAL A 137 16.07 0.10 -16.39
C VAL A 137 14.58 0.40 -16.16
N PRO A 138 14.17 0.96 -15.01
CA PRO A 138 12.77 1.20 -14.72
C PRO A 138 12.13 2.17 -15.74
N GLY A 139 11.21 1.67 -16.56
CA GLY A 139 10.61 2.44 -17.63
C GLY A 139 9.80 1.57 -18.59
N GLY A 140 9.74 2.00 -19.86
CA GLY A 140 8.96 1.36 -20.92
C GLY A 140 7.61 2.04 -21.12
N THR A 141 6.52 1.27 -21.08
CA THR A 141 5.18 1.84 -21.17
C THR A 141 4.87 2.72 -19.95
N ALA A 142 3.90 3.64 -20.10
CA ALA A 142 3.46 4.48 -18.98
C ALA A 142 3.01 3.62 -17.77
N THR A 143 2.31 2.52 -18.05
CA THR A 143 1.87 1.54 -17.04
C THR A 143 3.05 0.89 -16.33
N ALA A 144 4.06 0.40 -17.06
CA ALA A 144 5.25 -0.21 -16.48
C ALA A 144 6.06 0.79 -15.64
N ALA A 145 6.23 2.03 -16.13
CA ALA A 145 6.91 3.08 -15.39
C ALA A 145 6.19 3.41 -14.07
N MET A 146 4.86 3.48 -14.07
CA MET A 146 4.07 3.67 -12.84
C MET A 146 4.18 2.49 -11.87
N LEU A 147 4.17 1.25 -12.38
CA LEU A 147 4.37 0.04 -11.55
C LEU A 147 5.77 0.04 -10.92
N HIS A 148 6.81 0.42 -11.66
CA HIS A 148 8.15 0.60 -11.11
C HIS A 148 8.22 1.71 -10.06
N ARG A 149 7.48 2.81 -10.23
CA ARG A 149 7.37 3.86 -9.21
C ARG A 149 6.67 3.33 -7.95
N ALA A 150 5.54 2.65 -8.09
CA ALA A 150 4.84 2.02 -6.97
C ALA A 150 5.76 1.03 -6.24
N ARG A 151 6.54 0.22 -6.97
CA ARG A 151 7.56 -0.66 -6.40
C ARG A 151 8.58 0.10 -5.55
N ALA A 152 9.12 1.21 -6.05
CA ALA A 152 10.10 2.01 -5.32
C ALA A 152 9.51 2.59 -4.01
N VAL A 153 8.23 3.01 -4.04
CA VAL A 153 7.49 3.50 -2.87
C VAL A 153 7.28 2.36 -1.85
N VAL A 154 6.84 1.18 -2.29
CA VAL A 154 6.72 0.00 -1.40
C VAL A 154 8.05 -0.36 -0.75
N ARG A 155 9.16 -0.29 -1.49
CA ARG A 155 10.50 -0.52 -0.91
C ARG A 155 10.90 0.55 0.12
N ARG A 156 10.38 1.77 0.01
CA ARG A 156 10.59 2.80 1.05
C ARG A 156 9.76 2.49 2.29
N ALA A 157 8.51 2.07 2.13
CA ALA A 157 7.68 1.57 3.22
C ALA A 157 8.33 0.37 3.93
N GLU A 158 8.92 -0.57 3.18
CA GLU A 158 9.69 -1.70 3.72
C GLU A 158 10.84 -1.23 4.61
N ARG A 159 11.64 -0.26 4.17
CA ARG A 159 12.75 0.29 4.95
C ARG A 159 12.29 1.04 6.20
N ALA A 160 11.24 1.86 6.08
CA ALA A 160 10.68 2.58 7.22
C ALA A 160 10.11 1.60 8.27
N THR A 161 9.45 0.53 7.81
CA THR A 161 8.97 -0.55 8.69
C THR A 161 10.13 -1.25 9.39
N GLN A 162 11.20 -1.56 8.66
CA GLN A 162 12.38 -2.20 9.22
C GLN A 162 13.09 -1.31 10.26
N GLU A 163 13.20 -0.01 9.99
CA GLU A 163 13.76 0.98 10.93
C GLU A 163 12.89 1.08 12.19
N ALA A 164 11.58 1.22 12.04
CA ALA A 164 10.66 1.21 13.18
C ALA A 164 10.77 -0.08 14.00
N HIS A 165 10.87 -1.23 13.34
CA HIS A 165 11.02 -2.53 14.01
C HIS A 165 12.34 -2.65 14.78
N GLN A 166 13.43 -2.04 14.31
CA GLN A 166 14.70 -2.03 15.07
C GLN A 166 14.58 -1.29 16.42
N HIS A 167 13.69 -0.31 16.51
CA HIS A 167 13.48 0.50 17.72
C HIS A 167 12.30 0.02 18.58
N HIS A 168 11.29 -0.59 17.97
CA HIS A 168 10.01 -0.93 18.60
C HIS A 168 9.59 -2.38 18.38
N GLY A 169 10.52 -3.27 18.04
CA GLY A 169 10.23 -4.64 17.60
C GLY A 169 9.39 -5.48 18.58
N GLU A 170 9.53 -5.25 19.88
CA GLU A 170 8.72 -5.92 20.92
C GLU A 170 7.23 -5.55 20.86
N HIS A 171 6.88 -4.45 20.18
CA HIS A 171 5.52 -3.94 20.06
C HIS A 171 4.98 -3.96 18.62
N MET A 172 5.74 -4.49 17.66
CA MET A 172 5.40 -4.46 16.24
C MET A 172 5.42 -5.86 15.62
N ASN A 173 4.49 -6.10 14.70
CA ASN A 173 4.44 -7.35 13.95
C ASN A 173 5.65 -7.48 13.00
N SER A 174 6.43 -8.55 13.17
CA SER A 174 7.63 -8.84 12.38
C SER A 174 7.33 -9.38 10.97
N VAL A 175 6.10 -9.81 10.69
CA VAL A 175 5.71 -10.37 9.38
C VAL A 175 5.60 -9.30 8.28
N ILE A 176 5.28 -8.06 8.66
CA ILE A 176 4.96 -6.98 7.72
C ILE A 176 6.12 -6.65 6.77
N GLY A 177 7.36 -6.68 7.27
CA GLY A 177 8.54 -6.50 6.41
C GLY A 177 8.62 -7.55 5.30
N GLY A 178 8.27 -8.81 5.61
CA GLY A 178 8.19 -9.89 4.63
C GLY A 178 7.09 -9.67 3.60
N TYR A 179 5.92 -9.17 4.02
CA TYR A 179 4.83 -8.81 3.12
C TYR A 179 5.24 -7.72 2.12
N LEU A 180 5.75 -6.58 2.60
CA LEU A 180 6.15 -5.46 1.75
C LEU A 180 7.27 -5.85 0.77
N ASN A 181 8.19 -6.71 1.22
CA ASN A 181 9.24 -7.26 0.37
C ASN A 181 8.69 -8.06 -0.82
N ARG A 182 7.68 -8.92 -0.59
CA ARG A 182 7.06 -9.74 -1.65
C ARG A 182 6.15 -8.90 -2.54
N LEU A 183 5.47 -7.90 -2.00
CA LEU A 183 4.69 -6.94 -2.77
C LEU A 183 5.59 -6.19 -3.76
N ALA A 184 6.79 -5.78 -3.35
CA ALA A 184 7.74 -5.15 -4.26
C ALA A 184 8.20 -6.10 -5.39
N SER A 185 8.32 -7.41 -5.14
CA SER A 185 8.60 -8.41 -6.17
C SER A 185 7.43 -8.53 -7.15
N LEU A 186 6.20 -8.64 -6.65
CA LEU A 186 5.01 -8.71 -7.50
C LEU A 186 4.88 -7.49 -8.40
N LEU A 187 5.08 -6.28 -7.87
CA LEU A 187 5.04 -5.05 -8.67
C LEU A 187 6.13 -4.99 -9.74
N PHE A 188 7.29 -5.63 -9.51
CA PHE A 188 8.31 -5.78 -10.55
C PHE A 188 7.84 -6.71 -11.67
N ILE A 189 7.29 -7.87 -11.32
CA ILE A 189 6.76 -8.85 -12.28
C ILE A 189 5.65 -8.22 -13.12
N LEU A 190 4.72 -7.52 -12.49
CA LEU A 190 3.65 -6.81 -13.19
C LEU A 190 4.17 -5.69 -14.11
N ALA A 191 5.24 -4.98 -13.72
CA ALA A 191 5.84 -3.96 -14.58
C ALA A 191 6.40 -4.58 -15.87
N ARG A 192 7.03 -5.75 -15.77
CA ARG A 192 7.52 -6.50 -16.93
C ARG A 192 6.38 -7.00 -17.82
N GLY A 193 5.30 -7.52 -17.22
CA GLY A 193 4.09 -7.89 -17.95
C GLY A 193 3.48 -6.71 -18.71
N ALA A 194 3.46 -5.52 -18.10
CA ALA A 194 3.02 -4.28 -18.75
C ALA A 194 3.96 -3.77 -19.85
N ASN A 195 5.16 -4.34 -19.95
CA ASN A 195 6.12 -4.12 -21.03
C ASN A 195 6.16 -5.26 -22.05
N ALA A 196 5.31 -6.28 -21.94
CA ALA A 196 5.42 -7.48 -22.79
C ALA A 196 5.52 -7.16 -24.29
N GLU A 197 4.66 -6.28 -24.82
CA GLU A 197 4.71 -5.87 -26.24
C GLU A 197 5.79 -4.80 -26.53
N HIS A 198 6.18 -4.01 -25.52
CA HIS A 198 7.16 -2.92 -25.68
C HIS A 198 8.60 -3.40 -25.58
N GLY A 199 8.84 -4.48 -24.81
CA GLY A 199 10.16 -4.90 -24.34
C GLY A 199 10.59 -4.21 -23.05
N ASP A 200 11.44 -4.87 -22.27
CA ASP A 200 12.15 -4.24 -21.15
C ASP A 200 13.48 -3.64 -21.65
N THR A 201 13.79 -2.40 -21.26
CA THR A 201 15.12 -1.83 -21.48
C THR A 201 16.12 -2.41 -20.48
N LEU A 202 17.17 -3.07 -20.96
CA LEU A 202 18.19 -3.64 -20.10
C LEU A 202 19.29 -2.63 -19.76
N TRP A 203 19.75 -2.69 -18.52
CA TRP A 203 20.83 -1.87 -18.01
C TRP A 203 22.15 -2.21 -18.69
N GLN A 204 22.82 -1.18 -19.21
CA GLN A 204 24.16 -1.26 -19.79
C GLN A 204 25.18 -0.64 -18.82
N PRO A 205 26.08 -1.43 -18.21
CA PRO A 205 27.03 -0.93 -17.23
C PRO A 205 27.95 0.15 -17.79
N GLY A 206 28.00 1.31 -17.15
CA GLY A 206 28.87 2.41 -17.55
C GLY A 206 28.54 3.00 -18.91
N LEU A 207 27.27 2.90 -19.37
CA LEU A 207 26.83 3.34 -20.70
C LEU A 207 27.40 4.71 -21.10
N SER A 208 27.26 5.73 -20.26
CA SER A 208 27.77 7.07 -20.55
C SER A 208 29.29 7.24 -20.34
N ALA A 209 29.92 6.38 -19.53
CA ALA A 209 31.35 6.45 -19.24
C ALA A 209 32.22 5.92 -20.40
N GLN A 210 31.60 5.23 -21.36
CA GLN A 210 32.26 4.67 -22.53
C GLN A 210 32.21 5.61 -23.74
N LEU A 211 31.52 6.76 -23.61
CA LEU A 211 31.29 7.71 -24.71
C LEU A 211 32.37 8.80 -24.74
N GLY A 212 32.78 9.19 -25.95
CA GLY A 212 33.58 10.41 -26.18
C GLY A 212 32.76 11.70 -26.01
N GLU A 213 33.43 12.85 -25.90
CA GLU A 213 32.80 14.16 -25.61
C GLU A 213 31.68 14.58 -26.60
N THR A 214 31.76 14.16 -27.86
CA THR A 214 30.76 14.47 -28.89
C THR A 214 29.67 13.40 -29.04
N GLU A 215 29.89 12.18 -28.54
CA GLU A 215 28.99 11.03 -28.77
C GLU A 215 27.80 11.01 -27.79
N LEU A 216 27.88 11.76 -26.69
CA LEU A 216 26.86 11.76 -25.63
C LEU A 216 25.45 12.13 -26.12
N TRP A 217 25.35 13.04 -27.09
CA TRP A 217 24.09 13.55 -27.62
C TRP A 217 23.61 12.82 -28.88
N GLU A 218 24.49 11.99 -29.47
CA GLU A 218 24.25 11.30 -30.74
C GLU A 218 23.86 9.82 -30.53
N MET A 219 24.07 9.30 -29.31
CA MET A 219 23.74 7.91 -28.99
C MET A 219 22.21 7.72 -28.90
N PRO A 220 21.65 6.73 -29.61
CA PRO A 220 20.24 6.39 -29.49
C PRO A 220 19.93 5.88 -28.08
N VAL A 221 18.69 6.10 -27.63
CA VAL A 221 18.21 5.52 -26.36
C VAL A 221 18.34 3.99 -26.46
N PRO A 222 18.84 3.29 -25.42
CA PRO A 222 18.88 1.85 -25.42
C PRO A 222 17.51 1.26 -25.75
N GLU A 223 17.45 0.53 -26.85
CA GLU A 223 16.20 -0.07 -27.31
C GLU A 223 15.75 -1.16 -26.33
N PRO A 224 14.43 -1.30 -26.11
CA PRO A 224 13.88 -2.44 -25.40
C PRO A 224 14.28 -3.77 -26.07
N VAL A 225 14.44 -4.82 -25.27
CA VAL A 225 14.67 -6.16 -25.82
C VAL A 225 13.33 -6.77 -26.18
N GLU A 226 13.19 -7.25 -27.43
CA GLU A 226 12.04 -8.05 -27.86
C GLU A 226 11.90 -9.26 -26.93
N THR A 227 10.72 -9.41 -26.33
CA THR A 227 10.38 -10.44 -25.35
C THR A 227 10.09 -11.79 -25.99
#